data_AF-A0A268R8Q9-F1
#
_entry.id   AF-A0A268R8Q9-F1
#
_cell.length_a   1.000
_cell.length_b   1.000
_cell.length_c   1.000
_cell.angle_alpha   90.00
_cell.angle_beta   90.00
_cell.angle_gamma   90.00
#
_symmetry.space_group_name_H-M   'P 1'
#
loop_
_entity.id
_entity.type
_entity.pdbx_description
1 polymer ?
#
loop_
_entity_poly.entity_id
_entity_poly.type
_entity_poly.pdbx_seq_one_letter_code
_entity_poly.pdbx_strand_id
1 'polypeptide(L)'
;DSFNSTYKLLEEGDVDGEENTISNIYSKKFYNLQKHMTISNHGYLGYAVMMSRKVWNEQSEETKKILLEAMEETTEWNSRMAFDMNEE
;
A
#
# COMPACT_ATOMS: atom_id res chain seq x y z
N ASP A 1 8.95 -13.31 -7.56
CA ASP A 1 8.81 -12.07 -8.34
C ASP A 1 8.54 -10.88 -7.45
N SER A 2 8.70 -9.67 -7.98
CA SER A 2 8.50 -8.41 -7.23
C SER A 2 7.36 -7.59 -7.83
N PHE A 3 6.79 -6.69 -7.05
CA PHE A 3 5.78 -5.75 -7.54
C PHE A 3 6.27 -4.91 -8.74
N ASN A 4 7.58 -4.62 -8.81
CA ASN A 4 8.15 -3.85 -9.93
C ASN A 4 8.23 -4.65 -11.24
N SER A 5 8.25 -5.98 -11.17
CA SER A 5 8.28 -6.84 -12.37
C SER A 5 6.88 -7.16 -12.90
N THR A 6 5.80 -6.90 -12.14
CA THR A 6 4.43 -7.28 -12.51
C THR A 6 4.00 -6.74 -13.88
N TYR A 7 4.29 -5.48 -14.20
CA TYR A 7 3.93 -4.90 -15.51
C TYR A 7 4.56 -5.70 -16.66
N LYS A 8 5.84 -6.04 -16.52
CA LYS A 8 6.60 -6.76 -17.53
C LYS A 8 6.07 -8.20 -17.70
N LEU A 9 5.76 -8.88 -16.60
CA LEU A 9 5.18 -10.23 -16.63
C LEU A 9 3.80 -10.25 -17.31
N LEU A 10 2.98 -9.21 -17.09
CA LEU A 10 1.70 -9.04 -17.80
C LEU A 10 1.91 -8.75 -19.29
N GLU A 11 2.92 -7.95 -19.64
CA GLU A 11 3.25 -7.59 -21.02
C GLU A 11 3.78 -8.80 -21.82
N GLU A 12 4.62 -9.62 -21.20
CA GLU A 12 5.17 -10.85 -21.79
C GLU A 12 4.15 -12.00 -21.84
N GLY A 13 3.05 -11.90 -21.09
CA GLY A 13 2.02 -12.93 -20.98
C GLY A 13 2.41 -14.10 -20.07
N ASP A 14 3.45 -13.94 -19.25
CA ASP A 14 3.86 -14.93 -18.25
C ASP A 14 2.84 -15.03 -17.10
N VAL A 15 2.03 -13.98 -16.89
CA VAL A 15 0.89 -13.97 -15.97
C VAL A 15 -0.33 -13.34 -16.64
N ASP A 16 -1.52 -13.88 -16.35
CA ASP A 16 -2.78 -13.47 -17.00
C ASP A 16 -3.44 -12.25 -16.32
N GLY A 17 -3.17 -12.04 -15.04
CA GLY A 17 -3.80 -11.00 -14.23
C GLY A 17 -3.11 -10.77 -12.89
N GLU A 18 -3.63 -9.79 -12.17
CA GLU A 18 -3.12 -9.34 -10.87
C GLU A 18 -4.26 -8.92 -9.95
N GLU A 19 -3.91 -8.62 -8.69
CA GLU A 19 -4.83 -8.08 -7.69
C GLU A 19 -4.14 -6.87 -7.03
N ASN A 20 -4.89 -5.78 -6.92
CA ASN A 20 -4.46 -4.58 -6.22
C ASN A 20 -5.62 -3.63 -5.94
N THR A 21 -5.34 -2.61 -5.13
CA THR A 21 -6.19 -1.43 -5.07
C THR A 21 -6.26 -0.73 -6.44
N ILE A 22 -7.39 -0.10 -6.73
CA ILE A 22 -7.61 0.67 -7.97
C ILE A 22 -6.52 1.74 -8.15
N SER A 23 -6.11 2.40 -7.07
CA SER A 23 -5.02 3.39 -7.06
C SER A 23 -3.68 2.83 -7.55
N ASN A 24 -3.34 1.59 -7.19
CA ASN A 24 -2.13 0.93 -7.66
C ASN A 24 -2.24 0.49 -9.12
N ILE A 25 -3.40 -0.02 -9.53
CA ILE A 25 -3.68 -0.34 -10.94
C ILE A 25 -3.50 0.89 -11.83
N TYR A 26 -4.01 2.04 -11.39
CA TYR A 26 -3.86 3.31 -12.11
C TYR A 26 -2.41 3.80 -12.13
N SER A 27 -1.77 3.93 -10.96
CA SER A 27 -0.41 4.49 -10.86
C SER A 27 0.66 3.63 -11.57
N LYS A 28 0.45 2.31 -11.66
CA LYS A 28 1.30 1.38 -12.42
C LYS A 28 0.87 1.20 -13.87
N LYS A 29 -0.22 1.85 -14.29
CA LYS A 29 -0.76 1.81 -15.66
C LYS A 29 -1.13 0.41 -16.15
N PHE A 30 -1.53 -0.50 -15.25
CA PHE A 30 -1.92 -1.86 -15.64
C PHE A 30 -3.15 -1.88 -16.56
N TYR A 31 -3.97 -0.82 -16.56
CA TYR A 31 -5.07 -0.64 -17.50
C TYR A 31 -4.65 -0.62 -18.99
N ASN A 32 -3.36 -0.44 -19.29
CA ASN A 32 -2.85 -0.56 -20.66
C ASN A 32 -2.76 -2.01 -21.14
N LEU A 33 -2.64 -2.96 -20.21
CA LEU A 33 -2.42 -4.39 -20.47
C LEU A 33 -3.62 -5.25 -20.09
N GLN A 34 -4.40 -4.82 -19.09
CA GLN A 34 -5.54 -5.53 -18.55
C GLN A 34 -6.86 -4.88 -19.00
N LYS A 35 -7.64 -5.61 -19.81
CA LYS A 35 -8.88 -5.11 -20.44
C LYS A 35 -10.12 -5.21 -19.55
N HIS A 36 -10.04 -6.01 -18.48
CA HIS A 36 -11.15 -6.31 -17.59
C HIS A 36 -10.71 -6.08 -16.15
N MET A 37 -11.64 -5.61 -15.33
CA MET A 37 -11.44 -5.40 -13.90
C MET A 37 -12.67 -5.92 -13.17
N THR A 38 -12.46 -6.60 -12.04
CA THR A 38 -13.53 -7.06 -11.16
C THR A 38 -13.41 -6.36 -9.81
N ILE A 39 -14.41 -5.54 -9.46
CA ILE A 39 -14.50 -4.89 -8.15
C ILE A 39 -15.08 -5.90 -7.16
N SER A 40 -14.21 -6.64 -6.49
CA SER A 40 -14.59 -7.75 -5.61
C SER A 40 -14.61 -7.38 -4.13
N ASN A 41 -13.99 -6.26 -3.73
CA ASN A 41 -13.91 -5.79 -2.33
C ASN A 41 -13.52 -6.91 -1.34
N HIS A 42 -12.62 -7.80 -1.76
CA HIS A 42 -12.36 -9.07 -1.09
C HIS A 42 -11.29 -9.00 0.02
N GLY A 43 -10.66 -7.84 0.21
CA GLY A 43 -9.55 -7.69 1.14
C GLY A 43 -9.44 -6.29 1.73
N TYR A 44 -8.93 -6.23 2.96
CA TYR A 44 -8.44 -5.01 3.58
C TYR A 44 -6.92 -4.93 3.38
N LEU A 45 -6.43 -3.82 2.82
CA LEU A 45 -5.00 -3.57 2.65
C LEU A 45 -4.48 -2.70 3.80
N GLY A 46 -3.79 -3.33 4.75
CA GLY A 46 -3.12 -2.67 5.86
C GLY A 46 -1.59 -2.77 5.75
N TYR A 47 -0.89 -1.75 6.23
CA TYR A 47 0.58 -1.73 6.31
C TYR A 47 1.03 -1.71 7.76
N ALA A 48 2.07 -2.49 8.07
CA ALA A 48 2.76 -2.42 9.35
C ALA A 48 4.04 -1.58 9.21
N VAL A 49 4.15 -0.50 9.97
CA VAL A 49 5.40 0.26 10.10
C VAL A 49 6.24 -0.42 11.18
N MET A 50 7.42 -0.90 10.78
CA MET A 50 8.31 -1.64 11.66
C MET A 50 9.64 -0.90 11.83
N MET A 51 10.18 -0.96 13.05
CA MET A 51 11.48 -0.40 13.39
C MET A 51 12.35 -1.45 14.09
N SER A 52 13.65 -1.40 13.84
CA SER A 52 14.61 -2.24 14.57
C SER A 52 14.51 -1.98 16.07
N ARG A 53 14.34 -3.04 16.86
CA ARG A 53 14.30 -2.95 18.32
C ARG A 53 15.56 -2.30 18.89
N LYS A 54 16.73 -2.56 18.31
CA LYS A 54 17.99 -1.94 18.75
C LYS A 54 17.93 -0.42 18.59
N VAL A 55 17.58 0.05 17.39
CA VAL A 55 17.51 1.48 17.09
C VAL A 55 16.43 2.16 17.94
N TRP A 56 15.28 1.51 18.14
CA TRP A 56 14.20 1.99 19.01
C TRP A 56 14.69 2.18 20.45
N ASN A 57 15.39 1.20 21.00
CA ASN A 57 15.89 1.25 22.37
C ASN A 57 16.99 2.31 22.58
N GLU A 58 17.72 2.68 21.54
CA GLU A 58 18.74 3.74 21.56
C GLU A 58 18.13 5.15 21.57
N GLN A 59 16.83 5.30 21.25
CA GLN A 59 16.17 6.59 21.24
C GLN A 59 15.84 7.10 22.65
N SER A 60 15.80 8.42 22.80
CA SER A 60 15.29 9.07 24.01
C SER A 60 13.79 8.82 24.18
N GLU A 61 13.28 8.91 25.41
CA GLU A 61 11.83 8.78 25.67
C GLU A 61 11.01 9.85 24.94
N GLU A 62 11.55 11.07 24.81
CA GLU A 62 10.92 12.16 24.05
C GLU A 62 10.80 11.79 22.56
N THR A 63 11.88 11.26 21.97
CA THR A 63 11.85 10.82 20.57
C THR A 63 10.86 9.67 20.36
N LYS A 64 10.83 8.69 21.27
CA LYS A 64 9.86 7.58 21.20
C LYS A 64 8.43 8.08 21.25
N LYS A 65 8.14 9.06 22.13
CA LYS A 65 6.84 9.68 22.24
C LYS A 65 6.43 10.36 20.93
N ILE A 66 7.28 11.20 20.36
CA ILE A 66 7.03 11.88 19.09
C ILE A 66 6.77 10.87 17.96
N LEU A 67 7.54 9.79 17.90
CA LEU A 67 7.35 8.75 16.88
C LEU A 67 5.98 8.06 17.02
N LEU A 68 5.54 7.77 18.24
CA LEU A 68 4.23 7.16 18.48
C LEU A 68 3.07 8.11 18.17
N GLU A 69 3.18 9.38 18.57
CA GLU A 69 2.18 10.41 18.27
C GLU A 69 2.04 10.60 16.74
N ALA A 70 3.18 10.74 16.04
CA ALA A 70 3.17 10.86 14.58
C ALA A 70 2.57 9.62 13.90
N MET A 71 2.81 8.42 14.43
CA MET A 71 2.21 7.18 13.92
C MET A 71 0.70 7.16 14.12
N GLU A 72 0.19 7.57 15.28
CA GLU A 72 -1.25 7.66 15.57
C GLU A 72 -1.94 8.65 14.63
N GLU A 73 -1.44 9.89 14.58
CA GLU A 73 -1.98 10.96 13.73
C GLU A 73 -1.99 10.57 12.24
N THR A 74 -0.89 9.98 11.76
CA THR A 74 -0.77 9.56 10.36
C THR A 74 -1.70 8.38 10.05
N THR A 75 -1.88 7.45 10.99
CA THR A 75 -2.78 6.31 10.80
C THR A 75 -4.22 6.77 10.66
N GLU A 76 -4.67 7.70 11.50
CA GLU A 76 -6.00 8.29 11.39
C GLU A 76 -6.19 9.05 10.09
N TRP A 77 -5.22 9.91 9.74
CA TRP A 77 -5.27 10.67 8.50
C TRP A 77 -5.33 9.77 7.27
N ASN A 78 -4.47 8.75 7.21
CA ASN A 78 -4.41 7.80 6.09
C ASN A 78 -5.71 7.00 5.97
N SER A 79 -6.33 6.62 7.09
CA SER A 79 -7.60 5.89 7.09
C SER A 79 -8.75 6.74 6.54
N ARG A 80 -8.80 8.03 6.90
CA ARG A 80 -9.77 8.98 6.33
C ARG A 80 -9.57 9.17 4.83
N MET A 81 -8.34 9.43 4.40
CA MET A 81 -8.01 9.57 2.98
C MET A 81 -8.35 8.33 2.17
N ALA A 82 -8.07 7.13 2.70
CA ALA A 82 -8.39 5.87 2.03
C ALA A 82 -9.90 5.66 1.90
N PHE A 83 -10.69 6.07 2.89
CA PHE A 83 -12.14 6.05 2.80
C PHE A 83 -12.65 7.00 1.72
N ASP A 84 -12.22 8.26 1.76
CA ASP A 84 -12.64 9.28 0.79
C ASP A 84 -12.31 8.87 -0.65
N MET A 85 -11.09 8.36 -0.89
CA MET A 85 -10.65 7.87 -2.20
C MET A 85 -11.41 6.63 -2.71
N ASN A 86 -12.01 5.84 -1.82
CA ASN A 86 -12.79 4.65 -2.20
C ASN A 86 -14.27 4.97 -2.50
N GLU A 87 -14.77 6.13 -2.04
CA GLU A 87 -16.14 6.60 -2.30
C GLU A 87 -16.25 7.48 -3.56
N GLU A 88 -15.13 7.95 -4.10
CA GLU A 88 -15.04 8.66 -5.41
C GLU A 88 -15.22 7.72 -6.62
#